data_AF-A0A7C0V2E1-F1
#
_entry.id   AF-A0A7C0V2E1-F1
#
_cell.length_a   1.000
_cell.length_b   1.000
_cell.length_c   1.000
_cell.angle_alpha   90.00
_cell.angle_beta   90.00
_cell.angle_gamma   90.00
#
_symmetry.space_group_name_H-M   'P 1'
#
loop_
_entity.id
_entity.type
_entity.pdbx_description
1 polymer ?
#
loop_
_entity_poly.entity_id
_entity_poly.type
_entity_poly.pdbx_seq_one_letter_code
_entity_poly.pdbx_strand_id
1 'polypeptide(L)'
;EFLFKIANPGEDRFALEAQNKVLAYLNQQNFTFQLPKLIPNLKGAEIIEIEDLRGHLHLARLFTWLKGEFLADVNLEDKPDLLEDLGRVLGQLDRALAELTLPQARRYWHWDLQNLLDWQELTAYISPLPRKRLVEYFLLQFETEVVLELAHLRRSLIYNDANDYNILVSKTPEGRWQITGLIDFGDMVESYLLFEPKFRTDGGRSLFCPY
;
A
#
# COMPACT_ATOMS: atom_id res chain seq x y z
N GLU A 1 8.21 15.30 15.35
CA GLU A 1 7.24 14.19 15.56
C GLU A 1 7.81 12.95 14.91
N PHE A 2 7.53 11.77 15.46
CA PHE A 2 8.02 10.49 14.96
C PHE A 2 6.90 9.45 15.00
N LEU A 3 6.98 8.45 14.14
CA LEU A 3 6.10 7.29 14.16
C LEU A 3 6.89 6.07 14.63
N PHE A 4 6.51 5.51 15.77
CA PHE A 4 7.07 4.26 16.27
C PHE A 4 6.10 3.12 15.96
N LYS A 5 6.50 2.20 15.08
CA LYS A 5 5.71 1.03 14.72
C LYS A 5 6.23 -0.19 15.49
N ILE A 6 5.35 -0.89 16.18
CA ILE A 6 5.59 -2.19 16.80
C ILE A 6 4.86 -3.22 15.94
N ALA A 7 5.61 -4.13 15.34
CA ALA A 7 5.11 -5.20 14.50
C ALA A 7 4.31 -6.22 15.31
N ASN A 8 3.30 -6.81 14.68
CA ASN A 8 2.65 -7.99 15.24
C ASN A 8 3.67 -9.13 15.37
N PRO A 9 3.61 -10.00 16.41
CA PRO A 9 4.49 -11.16 16.54
C PRO A 9 4.55 -12.08 15.31
N GLY A 10 3.49 -12.09 14.48
CA GLY A 10 3.46 -12.86 13.23
C GLY A 10 4.12 -12.19 12.03
N GLU A 11 4.57 -10.93 12.14
CA GLU A 11 5.25 -10.25 11.04
C GLU A 11 6.69 -10.73 10.89
N ASP A 12 7.04 -11.08 9.65
CA ASP A 12 8.35 -11.59 9.30
C ASP A 12 9.39 -10.46 9.22
N ARG A 13 10.52 -10.63 9.91
CA ARG A 13 11.69 -9.74 9.84
C ARG A 13 12.14 -9.52 8.40
N PHE A 14 12.12 -10.54 7.55
CA PHE A 14 12.54 -10.39 6.15
C PHE A 14 11.63 -9.43 5.36
N ALA A 15 10.34 -9.42 5.66
CA ALA A 15 9.40 -8.47 5.06
C ALA A 15 9.67 -7.03 5.54
N LEU A 16 9.96 -6.84 6.83
CA LEU A 16 10.33 -5.53 7.37
C LEU A 16 11.65 -5.01 6.77
N GLU A 17 12.65 -5.87 6.61
CA GLU A 17 13.91 -5.53 5.94
C GLU A 17 13.71 -5.16 4.47
N ALA A 18 12.81 -5.85 3.77
CA ALA A 18 12.43 -5.49 2.42
C ALA A 18 11.85 -4.08 2.38
N GLN A 19 10.89 -3.78 3.26
CA GLN A 19 10.26 -2.45 3.36
C GLN A 19 11.30 -1.36 3.63
N ASN A 20 12.25 -1.63 4.51
CA ASN A 20 13.33 -0.69 4.80
C ASN A 20 14.19 -0.40 3.56
N LYS A 21 14.57 -1.44 2.80
CA LYS A 21 15.35 -1.28 1.57
C LYS A 21 14.59 -0.47 0.52
N VAL A 22 13.29 -0.72 0.35
CA VAL A 22 12.43 0.03 -0.58
C VAL A 22 12.35 1.49 -0.18
N LEU A 23 12.03 1.78 1.07
CA LEU A 23 11.97 3.16 1.55
C LEU A 23 13.32 3.87 1.45
N ALA A 24 14.43 3.20 1.77
CA ALA A 24 15.76 3.77 1.65
C ALA A 24 16.09 4.12 0.18
N TYR A 25 15.76 3.25 -0.76
CA TYR A 25 15.93 3.49 -2.20
C TYR A 25 15.05 4.64 -2.70
N LEU A 26 13.75 4.60 -2.38
CA LEU A 26 12.79 5.60 -2.84
C LEU A 26 13.12 7.00 -2.30
N ASN A 27 13.62 7.09 -1.07
CA ASN A 27 14.05 8.37 -0.49
C ASN A 27 15.33 8.96 -1.12
N GLN A 28 16.03 8.22 -1.99
CA GLN A 28 17.14 8.74 -2.79
C GLN A 28 16.67 9.32 -4.14
N GLN A 29 15.41 9.06 -4.52
CA GLN A 29 14.83 9.55 -5.75
C GLN A 29 14.42 11.03 -5.63
N ASN A 30 14.38 11.72 -6.77
CA ASN A 30 13.99 13.12 -6.83
C ASN A 30 12.47 13.28 -6.99
N PHE A 31 11.71 12.91 -5.96
CA PHE A 31 10.27 13.06 -5.93
C PHE A 31 9.84 14.47 -5.48
N THR A 32 8.68 14.91 -5.98
CA THR A 32 8.01 16.13 -5.50
C THR A 32 7.24 15.91 -4.19
N PHE A 33 7.09 14.66 -3.77
CA PHE A 33 6.38 14.22 -2.56
C PHE A 33 7.35 13.52 -1.60
N GLN A 34 6.93 13.39 -0.35
CA GLN A 34 7.74 12.83 0.73
C GLN A 34 7.32 11.40 1.06
N LEU A 35 8.30 10.62 1.53
CA LEU A 35 8.08 9.27 2.05
C LEU A 35 8.65 9.19 3.48
N PRO A 36 8.14 8.29 4.34
CA PRO A 36 8.72 8.06 5.65
C PRO A 36 10.18 7.61 5.51
N LYS A 37 11.05 8.17 6.34
CA LYS A 37 12.45 7.77 6.46
C LYS A 37 12.64 6.99 7.75
N LEU A 38 13.38 5.89 7.66
CA LEU A 38 13.79 5.15 8.84
C LEU A 38 14.78 5.96 9.67
N ILE A 39 14.62 5.84 10.99
CA ILE A 39 15.51 6.46 11.96
C ILE A 39 16.18 5.32 12.73
N PRO A 40 17.47 5.05 12.48
CA PRO A 40 18.18 4.02 13.21
C PRO A 40 18.33 4.42 14.69
N ASN A 41 18.45 3.41 15.55
CA ASN A 41 18.78 3.66 16.95
C ASN A 41 20.22 4.18 17.12
N LEU A 42 20.62 4.49 18.35
CA LEU A 42 21.96 4.99 18.66
C LEU A 42 23.11 4.03 18.30
N LYS A 43 22.80 2.76 18.01
CA LYS A 43 23.75 1.73 17.57
C LYS A 43 23.71 1.49 16.04
N GLY A 44 22.90 2.25 15.31
CA GLY A 44 22.75 2.12 13.85
C GLY A 44 21.75 1.06 13.39
N ALA A 45 21.02 0.40 14.29
CA ALA A 45 20.04 -0.61 13.90
C ALA A 45 18.68 0.03 13.55
N GLU A 46 18.13 -0.34 12.39
CA GLU A 46 16.83 0.15 11.90
C GLU A 46 15.63 -0.68 12.40
N ILE A 47 15.85 -1.94 12.75
CA ILE A 47 14.87 -2.85 13.34
C ILE A 47 15.41 -3.29 14.69
N ILE A 48 14.65 -3.05 15.75
CA ILE A 48 14.99 -3.48 17.11
C ILE A 48 14.01 -4.54 17.60
N GLU A 49 14.46 -5.34 18.55
CA GLU A 49 13.58 -6.22 19.31
C GLU A 49 13.19 -5.53 20.61
N ILE A 50 11.91 -5.59 20.94
CA ILE A 50 11.35 -5.16 22.21
C ILE A 50 10.56 -6.30 22.82
N GLU A 51 10.55 -6.38 24.14
CA GLU A 51 9.83 -7.42 24.89
C GLU A 51 8.58 -6.82 25.53
N ASP A 52 7.43 -7.49 25.38
CA ASP A 52 6.20 -7.10 26.09
C ASP A 52 6.26 -7.52 27.57
N LEU A 53 5.25 -7.12 28.36
CA LEU A 53 5.18 -7.48 29.79
C LEU A 53 4.99 -8.99 30.05
N ARG A 54 4.75 -9.78 29.01
CA ARG A 54 4.54 -11.24 29.07
C ARG A 54 5.74 -12.02 28.54
N GLY A 55 6.80 -11.35 28.11
CA GLY A 55 8.01 -11.97 27.56
C GLY A 55 7.97 -12.26 26.06
N HIS A 56 6.96 -11.77 25.32
CA HIS A 56 6.94 -11.92 23.87
C HIS A 56 7.83 -10.88 23.20
N LEU A 57 8.60 -11.34 22.23
CA LEU A 57 9.43 -10.47 21.40
C LEU A 57 8.61 -9.88 20.25
N HIS A 58 8.77 -8.58 20.06
CA HIS A 58 8.23 -7.81 18.95
C HIS A 58 9.34 -7.10 18.21
N LEU A 59 9.18 -6.96 16.90
CA LEU A 59 10.04 -6.11 16.10
C LEU A 59 9.50 -4.68 16.13
N ALA A 60 10.36 -3.69 16.28
CA ALA A 60 9.96 -2.29 16.26
C ALA A 60 10.88 -1.44 15.38
N ARG A 61 10.30 -0.39 14.80
CA ARG A 61 10.96 0.53 13.87
C ARG A 61 10.50 1.96 14.14
N LEU A 62 11.40 2.92 13.93
CA LEU A 62 11.11 4.34 14.08
C LEU A 62 11.19 5.02 12.71
N PHE A 63 10.21 5.86 12.41
CA PHE A 63 10.13 6.61 11.17
C PHE A 63 9.97 8.12 11.43
N THR A 64 10.40 8.94 10.47
CA THR A 64 10.03 10.35 10.43
C THR A 64 8.52 10.50 10.29
N TRP A 65 7.93 11.43 11.02
CA TRP A 65 6.54 11.82 10.80
C TRP A 65 6.42 12.73 9.57
N LEU A 66 5.47 12.44 8.69
CA LEU A 66 5.12 13.30 7.57
C LEU A 66 3.90 14.15 7.93
N LYS A 67 3.99 15.46 7.68
CA LYS A 67 2.88 16.39 7.92
C LYS A 67 2.00 16.49 6.69
N GLY A 68 0.68 16.50 6.90
CA GLY A 68 -0.32 16.65 5.86
C GLY A 68 -1.70 16.31 6.40
N GLU A 69 -2.72 16.63 5.61
CA GLU A 69 -4.08 16.12 5.80
C GLU A 69 -4.20 14.80 5.02
N PHE A 70 -5.10 13.91 5.41
CA PHE A 70 -5.35 12.70 4.62
C PHE A 70 -6.20 13.03 3.40
N LEU A 71 -5.94 12.36 2.27
CA LEU A 71 -6.79 12.49 1.09
C LEU A 71 -8.25 12.14 1.41
N ALA A 72 -8.46 11.17 2.32
CA ALA A 72 -9.78 10.75 2.81
C ALA A 72 -10.60 11.91 3.43
N ASP A 73 -9.93 12.91 3.99
CA ASP A 73 -10.58 14.07 4.63
C ASP A 73 -10.91 15.20 3.62
N VAL A 74 -10.52 15.05 2.35
CA VAL A 74 -10.74 16.05 1.30
C VAL A 74 -11.93 15.65 0.43
N ASN A 75 -12.92 16.55 0.25
CA ASN A 75 -13.97 16.33 -0.74
C ASN A 75 -13.39 16.41 -2.17
N LEU A 76 -13.48 15.32 -2.95
CA LEU A 76 -12.92 15.20 -4.29
C LEU A 76 -13.86 15.56 -5.45
N GLU A 77 -15.16 15.81 -5.20
CA GLU A 77 -16.20 16.00 -6.25
C GLU A 77 -15.83 17.04 -7.33
N ASP A 78 -15.05 18.06 -6.97
CA ASP A 78 -14.63 19.14 -7.88
C ASP A 78 -13.11 19.36 -7.87
N LYS A 79 -12.31 18.28 -7.81
CA LYS A 79 -10.84 18.37 -7.74
C LYS A 79 -10.13 17.48 -8.77
N PRO A 80 -10.42 17.63 -10.07
CA PRO A 80 -9.76 16.84 -11.12
C PRO A 80 -8.24 17.00 -11.09
N ASP A 81 -7.74 18.22 -10.84
CA ASP A 81 -6.30 18.49 -10.73
C ASP A 81 -5.62 17.66 -9.63
N LEU A 82 -6.30 17.39 -8.51
CA LEU A 82 -5.76 16.57 -7.42
C LEU A 82 -5.72 15.09 -7.79
N LEU A 83 -6.69 14.61 -8.57
CA LEU A 83 -6.71 13.24 -9.07
C LEU A 83 -5.64 13.02 -10.15
N GLU A 84 -5.44 14.01 -11.02
CA GLU A 84 -4.32 14.02 -11.97
C GLU A 84 -2.97 14.00 -11.23
N ASP A 85 -2.85 14.81 -10.17
CA ASP A 85 -1.67 14.83 -9.32
C ASP A 85 -1.40 13.48 -8.64
N LEU A 86 -2.45 12.83 -8.15
CA LEU A 86 -2.37 11.48 -7.59
C LEU A 86 -1.88 10.46 -8.62
N GLY A 87 -2.45 10.45 -9.83
CA GLY A 87 -2.01 9.58 -10.91
C GLY A 87 -0.54 9.81 -11.29
N ARG A 88 -0.10 11.07 -11.31
CA ARG A 88 1.29 11.46 -11.54
C ARG A 88 2.21 10.93 -10.44
N VAL A 89 1.83 11.08 -9.18
CA VAL A 89 2.62 10.61 -8.02
C VAL A 89 2.75 9.10 -8.01
N LEU A 90 1.65 8.36 -8.19
CA LEU A 90 1.68 6.90 -8.26
C LEU A 90 2.49 6.42 -9.46
N GLY A 91 2.33 7.04 -10.64
CA GLY A 91 3.14 6.68 -11.81
C GLY A 91 4.65 6.94 -11.63
N GLN A 92 5.04 7.97 -10.87
CA GLN A 92 6.44 8.21 -10.49
C GLN A 92 6.96 7.13 -9.54
N LEU A 93 6.13 6.73 -8.57
CA LEU A 93 6.45 5.66 -7.62
C LEU A 93 6.64 4.32 -8.35
N ASP A 94 5.68 3.93 -9.19
CA ASP A 94 5.70 2.70 -9.99
C ASP A 94 6.95 2.59 -10.84
N ARG A 95 7.33 3.70 -11.50
CA ARG A 95 8.54 3.76 -12.32
C ARG A 95 9.78 3.50 -11.49
N ALA A 96 9.89 4.09 -10.30
CA ALA A 96 11.04 3.88 -9.43
C ALA A 96 11.06 2.44 -8.87
N LEU A 97 9.90 1.89 -8.49
CA LEU A 97 9.79 0.53 -7.98
C LEU A 97 10.11 -0.52 -9.05
N ALA A 98 9.81 -0.25 -10.32
CA ALA A 98 10.15 -1.14 -11.44
C ALA A 98 11.66 -1.34 -11.64
N GLU A 99 12.49 -0.45 -11.10
CA GLU A 99 13.96 -0.55 -11.14
C GLU A 99 14.52 -1.41 -9.99
N LEU A 100 13.69 -1.76 -8.99
CA LEU A 100 14.08 -2.61 -7.88
C LEU A 100 13.76 -4.08 -8.15
N THR A 101 14.68 -4.95 -7.73
CA THR A 101 14.44 -6.40 -7.61
C THR A 101 14.79 -6.82 -6.19
N LEU A 102 13.78 -7.23 -5.43
CA LEU A 102 13.93 -7.69 -4.05
C LEU A 102 13.32 -9.08 -3.92
N PRO A 103 14.12 -10.14 -3.76
CA PRO A 103 13.60 -11.50 -3.56
C PRO A 103 12.62 -11.59 -2.38
N GLN A 104 12.82 -10.79 -1.34
CA GLN A 104 11.93 -10.74 -0.17
C GLN A 104 10.54 -10.18 -0.48
N ALA A 105 10.40 -9.40 -1.55
CA ALA A 105 9.09 -8.90 -2.00
C ALA A 105 8.33 -9.94 -2.84
N ARG A 106 9.00 -11.01 -3.29
CA ARG A 106 8.37 -12.19 -3.90
C ARG A 106 7.85 -13.14 -2.83
N ARG A 107 6.90 -12.65 -2.06
CA ARG A 107 6.28 -13.36 -0.93
C ARG A 107 4.82 -13.61 -1.22
N TYR A 108 4.28 -14.63 -0.56
CA TYR A 108 2.83 -14.77 -0.47
C TYR A 108 2.26 -13.63 0.40
N TRP A 109 1.23 -12.95 -0.10
CA TRP A 109 0.53 -11.92 0.64
C TRP A 109 -0.97 -12.04 0.42
N HIS A 110 -1.73 -12.29 1.48
CA HIS A 110 -3.16 -12.57 1.42
C HIS A 110 -4.00 -11.36 0.97
N TRP A 111 -3.45 -10.15 1.06
CA TRP A 111 -4.08 -8.92 0.55
C TRP A 111 -3.69 -8.55 -0.88
N ASP A 112 -2.79 -9.32 -1.50
CA ASP A 112 -2.43 -9.14 -2.90
C ASP A 112 -3.49 -9.78 -3.80
N LEU A 113 -4.00 -9.01 -4.75
CA LEU A 113 -5.05 -9.42 -5.67
C LEU A 113 -4.63 -10.62 -6.54
N GLN A 114 -3.32 -10.87 -6.72
CA GLN A 114 -2.86 -12.09 -7.40
C GLN A 114 -3.26 -13.38 -6.66
N ASN A 115 -3.54 -13.31 -5.36
CA ASN A 115 -3.94 -14.42 -4.51
C ASN A 115 -5.45 -14.41 -4.19
N LEU A 116 -6.26 -13.64 -4.93
CA LEU A 116 -7.69 -13.44 -4.63
C LEU A 116 -8.48 -14.75 -4.52
N LEU A 117 -8.14 -15.76 -5.31
CA LEU A 117 -8.88 -17.04 -5.31
C LEU A 117 -8.76 -17.83 -4.01
N ASP A 118 -7.74 -17.57 -3.18
CA ASP A 118 -7.64 -18.18 -1.86
C ASP A 118 -8.81 -17.79 -0.95
N TRP A 119 -9.51 -16.70 -1.27
CA TRP A 119 -10.67 -16.23 -0.52
C TRP A 119 -11.93 -17.04 -0.80
N GLN A 120 -11.92 -17.94 -1.80
CA GLN A 120 -13.05 -18.85 -2.07
C GLN A 120 -13.46 -19.63 -0.81
N GLU A 121 -12.50 -20.14 -0.04
CA GLU A 121 -12.77 -20.85 1.21
C GLU A 121 -13.41 -19.95 2.29
N LEU A 122 -13.05 -18.66 2.30
CA LEU A 122 -13.56 -17.68 3.26
C LEU A 122 -15.03 -17.32 3.00
N THR A 123 -15.55 -17.56 1.79
CA THR A 123 -16.96 -17.33 1.46
C THR A 123 -17.93 -18.14 2.33
N ALA A 124 -17.45 -19.24 2.93
CA ALA A 124 -18.21 -20.04 3.89
C ALA A 124 -18.70 -19.22 5.11
N TYR A 125 -18.00 -18.15 5.48
CA TYR A 125 -18.33 -17.29 6.61
C TYR A 125 -19.23 -16.11 6.24
N ILE A 126 -19.59 -15.95 4.96
CA ILE A 126 -20.39 -14.80 4.49
C ILE A 126 -21.87 -15.07 4.67
N SER A 127 -22.54 -14.16 5.38
CA SER A 127 -23.99 -14.11 5.52
C SER A 127 -24.50 -12.68 5.29
N PRO A 128 -25.71 -12.48 4.75
CA PRO A 128 -26.68 -13.50 4.31
C PRO A 128 -26.35 -14.06 2.91
N LEU A 129 -27.05 -15.13 2.50
CA LEU A 129 -26.82 -15.85 1.24
C LEU A 129 -26.75 -14.96 -0.02
N PRO A 130 -27.56 -13.89 -0.19
CA PRO A 130 -27.41 -12.99 -1.33
C PRO A 130 -26.03 -12.32 -1.42
N ARG A 131 -25.44 -11.93 -0.27
CA ARG A 131 -24.09 -11.34 -0.22
C ARG A 131 -23.03 -12.39 -0.57
N LYS A 132 -23.19 -13.62 -0.07
CA LYS A 132 -22.30 -14.73 -0.40
C LYS A 132 -22.27 -14.99 -1.92
N ARG A 133 -23.44 -15.13 -2.54
CA ARG A 133 -23.57 -15.34 -4.00
C ARG A 133 -22.92 -14.23 -4.82
N LEU A 134 -23.04 -12.98 -4.36
CA LEU A 134 -22.42 -11.84 -5.04
C LEU A 134 -20.88 -11.95 -5.03
N VAL A 135 -20.29 -12.32 -3.88
CA VAL A 135 -18.85 -12.52 -3.77
C VAL A 135 -18.40 -13.72 -4.61
N GLU A 136 -19.08 -14.86 -4.51
CA GLU A 136 -18.78 -16.05 -5.31
C GLU A 136 -18.87 -15.78 -6.82
N TYR A 137 -19.83 -14.96 -7.25
CA TYR A 137 -19.94 -14.53 -8.65
C TYR A 137 -18.67 -13.80 -9.13
N PHE A 138 -18.20 -12.79 -8.39
CA PHE A 138 -17.01 -12.04 -8.79
C PHE A 138 -15.72 -12.85 -8.67
N LEU A 139 -15.63 -13.78 -7.70
CA LEU A 139 -14.51 -14.72 -7.63
C LEU A 139 -14.48 -15.62 -8.88
N LEU A 140 -15.64 -16.12 -9.33
CA LEU A 140 -15.74 -16.89 -10.55
C LEU A 140 -15.37 -16.06 -11.78
N GLN A 141 -15.83 -14.81 -11.88
CA GLN A 141 -15.44 -13.92 -12.99
C GLN A 141 -13.94 -13.61 -12.99
N PHE A 142 -13.33 -13.42 -11.82
CA PHE A 142 -11.88 -13.25 -11.74
C PHE A 142 -11.14 -14.50 -12.22
N GLU A 143 -11.61 -15.69 -11.80
CA GLU A 143 -11.04 -16.96 -12.23
C GLU A 143 -11.16 -17.18 -13.74
N THR A 144 -12.32 -16.89 -14.35
CA THR A 144 -12.56 -17.19 -15.76
C THR A 144 -12.04 -16.12 -16.71
N GLU A 145 -12.06 -14.84 -16.31
CA GLU A 145 -11.72 -13.73 -17.20
C GLU A 145 -10.34 -13.12 -16.91
N VAL A 146 -9.95 -13.01 -15.63
CA VAL A 146 -8.72 -12.28 -15.26
C VAL A 146 -7.51 -13.21 -15.22
N VAL A 147 -7.64 -14.41 -14.62
CA VAL A 147 -6.53 -15.36 -14.45
C VAL A 147 -5.88 -15.73 -15.80
N LEU A 148 -6.70 -15.85 -16.86
CA LEU A 148 -6.21 -16.17 -18.20
C LEU A 148 -5.31 -15.08 -18.79
N GLU A 149 -5.56 -13.82 -18.44
CA GLU A 149 -4.83 -12.66 -18.95
C GLU A 149 -3.57 -12.34 -18.14
N LEU A 150 -3.45 -12.87 -16.92
CA LEU A 150 -2.33 -12.56 -16.00
C LEU A 150 -0.96 -12.83 -16.63
N ALA A 151 -0.82 -13.89 -17.44
CA ALA A 151 0.43 -14.23 -18.12
C ALA A 151 0.92 -13.16 -19.11
N HIS A 152 0.03 -12.27 -19.55
CA HIS A 152 0.33 -11.17 -20.47
C HIS A 152 0.55 -9.83 -19.76
N LEU A 153 0.29 -9.76 -18.45
CA LEU A 153 0.43 -8.56 -17.66
C LEU A 153 1.87 -8.36 -17.17
N ARG A 154 2.28 -7.10 -17.12
CA ARG A 154 3.59 -6.71 -16.56
C ARG A 154 3.58 -6.88 -15.04
N ARG A 155 4.66 -7.43 -14.51
CA ARG A 155 4.92 -7.53 -13.07
C ARG A 155 5.93 -6.47 -12.62
N SER A 156 5.77 -6.00 -11.39
CA SER A 156 6.67 -5.07 -10.73
C SER A 156 6.56 -5.27 -9.22
N LEU A 157 7.56 -4.78 -8.48
CA LEU A 157 7.31 -4.38 -7.11
C LEU A 157 6.27 -3.25 -7.15
N ILE A 158 5.20 -3.40 -6.37
CA ILE A 158 4.10 -2.44 -6.25
C ILE A 158 3.96 -2.01 -4.79
N TYR A 159 3.48 -0.78 -4.58
CA TYR A 159 3.19 -0.23 -3.27
C TYR A 159 1.94 -0.87 -2.65
N ASN A 160 0.94 -1.18 -3.47
CA ASN A 160 -0.18 -2.09 -3.15
C ASN A 160 -1.12 -1.60 -2.02
N ASP A 161 -1.03 -0.33 -1.63
CA ASP A 161 -1.88 0.25 -0.58
C ASP A 161 -2.15 1.75 -0.75
N ALA A 162 -2.39 2.15 -1.99
CA ALA A 162 -2.78 3.52 -2.38
C ALA A 162 -4.22 3.88 -1.97
N ASN A 163 -4.57 3.61 -0.71
CA ASN A 163 -5.82 4.07 -0.11
C ASN A 163 -5.70 5.54 0.33
N ASP A 164 -6.85 6.20 0.47
CA ASP A 164 -6.98 7.62 0.78
C ASP A 164 -6.53 8.02 2.20
N TYR A 165 -6.38 7.07 3.12
CA TYR A 165 -5.78 7.28 4.45
C TYR A 165 -4.26 7.14 4.45
N ASN A 166 -3.67 6.58 3.40
CA ASN A 166 -2.22 6.46 3.24
C ASN A 166 -1.63 7.55 2.34
N ILE A 167 -2.48 8.43 1.80
CA ILE A 167 -2.09 9.53 0.94
C ILE A 167 -2.23 10.82 1.73
N LEU A 168 -1.13 11.57 1.82
CA LEU A 168 -1.08 12.88 2.45
C LEU A 168 -1.19 13.98 1.42
N VAL A 169 -1.93 15.02 1.75
CA VAL A 169 -2.16 16.20 0.93
C VAL A 169 -1.91 17.48 1.71
N SER A 170 -1.67 18.56 0.98
CA SER A 170 -1.68 19.92 1.53
C SER A 170 -2.08 20.92 0.46
N LYS A 171 -2.32 22.17 0.88
CA LYS A 171 -2.49 23.28 -0.05
C LYS A 171 -1.16 23.95 -0.37
N THR A 172 -0.94 24.25 -1.65
CA THR A 172 0.11 25.17 -2.10
C THR A 172 -0.17 26.59 -1.55
N PRO A 173 0.81 27.51 -1.61
CA PRO A 173 0.59 28.92 -1.25
C PRO A 173 -0.58 29.58 -2.02
N GLU A 174 -0.85 29.11 -3.24
CA GLU A 174 -1.95 29.56 -4.10
C GLU A 174 -3.30 28.91 -3.74
N GLY A 175 -3.33 28.05 -2.71
CA GLY A 175 -4.54 27.42 -2.20
C GLY A 175 -4.97 26.15 -2.95
N ARG A 176 -4.16 25.63 -3.88
CA ARG A 176 -4.45 24.40 -4.62
C ARG A 176 -4.06 23.17 -3.82
N TRP A 177 -4.86 22.13 -3.83
CA TRP A 177 -4.49 20.85 -3.22
C TRP A 177 -3.42 20.15 -4.06
N GLN A 178 -2.49 19.47 -3.39
CA GLN A 178 -1.47 18.62 -3.99
C GLN A 178 -1.19 17.43 -3.08
N ILE A 179 -0.72 16.33 -3.67
CA ILE A 179 -0.20 15.18 -2.94
C ILE A 179 1.19 15.53 -2.39
N THR A 180 1.36 15.39 -1.08
CA THR A 180 2.60 15.72 -0.38
C THR A 180 3.34 14.52 0.15
N GLY A 181 2.68 13.36 0.30
CA GLY A 181 3.38 12.15 0.70
C GLY A 181 2.54 10.89 0.63
N LEU A 182 3.23 9.77 0.69
CA LEU A 182 2.65 8.44 0.76
C LEU A 182 3.22 7.74 1.99
N ILE A 183 2.38 7.06 2.76
CA ILE A 183 2.77 6.41 4.02
C ILE A 183 2.31 4.97 4.06
N ASP A 184 2.97 4.15 4.86
CA ASP A 184 2.63 2.74 5.06
C ASP A 184 2.90 1.79 3.88
N PHE A 185 4.16 1.39 3.75
CA PHE A 185 4.63 0.43 2.76
C PHE A 185 4.47 -1.03 3.24
N GLY A 186 3.53 -1.28 4.16
CA GLY A 186 3.31 -2.59 4.79
C GLY A 186 2.96 -3.70 3.80
N ASP A 187 2.13 -3.34 2.82
CA ASP A 187 1.49 -4.23 1.86
C ASP A 187 2.26 -4.39 0.55
N MET A 188 3.41 -3.71 0.42
CA MET A 188 4.23 -3.79 -0.79
C MET A 188 4.63 -5.24 -1.11
N VAL A 189 4.60 -5.57 -2.39
CA VAL A 189 4.77 -6.94 -2.88
C VAL A 189 5.14 -6.92 -4.37
N GLU A 190 5.81 -7.95 -4.86
CA GLU A 190 5.97 -8.15 -6.31
C GLU A 190 4.69 -8.79 -6.87
N SER A 191 3.93 -8.01 -7.64
CA SER A 191 2.65 -8.42 -8.24
C SER A 191 2.50 -7.84 -9.65
N TYR A 192 1.30 -7.92 -10.22
CA TYR A 192 0.97 -7.29 -11.50
C TYR A 192 0.82 -5.78 -11.31
N LEU A 193 1.49 -4.99 -12.15
CA LEU A 193 1.47 -3.52 -12.03
C LEU A 193 0.05 -2.94 -12.10
N LEU A 194 -0.84 -3.60 -12.86
CA LEU A 194 -2.25 -3.22 -12.94
C LEU A 194 -2.97 -3.28 -11.58
N PHE A 195 -2.46 -4.05 -10.63
CA PHE A 195 -3.05 -4.22 -9.30
C PHE A 195 -2.58 -3.18 -8.27
N GLU A 196 -1.69 -2.25 -8.66
CA GLU A 196 -1.24 -1.14 -7.81
C GLU A 196 -2.39 -0.32 -7.20
N PRO A 197 -3.38 0.18 -7.96
CA PRO A 197 -4.39 1.07 -7.42
C PRO A 197 -5.42 0.29 -6.60
N LYS A 198 -5.13 0.11 -5.31
CA LYS A 198 -6.10 -0.35 -4.33
C LYS A 198 -6.81 0.84 -3.70
N PHE A 199 -7.79 1.39 -4.42
CA PHE A 199 -8.66 2.40 -3.83
C PHE A 199 -9.65 1.74 -2.87
N ARG A 200 -9.39 1.86 -1.56
CA ARG A 200 -10.39 1.49 -0.56
C ARG A 200 -11.40 2.63 -0.46
N THR A 201 -12.58 2.44 -1.03
CA THR A 201 -13.69 3.40 -0.89
C THR A 201 -14.51 3.06 0.34
N ASP A 202 -14.03 3.45 1.54
CA ASP A 202 -14.91 3.43 2.72
C ASP A 202 -15.82 4.67 2.64
N GLY A 203 -16.91 4.57 1.87
CA GLY A 203 -17.84 5.70 1.69
C GLY A 203 -18.73 5.73 0.44
N GLY A 204 -18.83 4.64 -0.33
CA GLY A 204 -19.82 4.55 -1.41
C GLY A 204 -19.58 5.45 -2.63
N ARG A 205 -18.36 5.99 -2.81
CA ARG A 205 -18.00 6.73 -4.02
C ARG A 205 -16.73 6.14 -4.62
N SER A 206 -16.92 5.40 -5.71
CA SER A 206 -15.83 5.01 -6.61
C SER A 206 -15.28 6.26 -7.28
N LEU A 207 -13.97 6.50 -7.14
CA LEU A 207 -13.27 7.57 -7.85
C LEU A 207 -12.87 7.15 -9.27
N PHE A 208 -12.94 5.87 -9.61
CA PHE A 208 -12.64 5.39 -10.95
C PHE A 208 -13.47 4.14 -11.26
N CYS A 209 -14.70 4.36 -11.71
CA CYS A 209 -15.38 3.42 -12.60
C CYS A 209 -15.50 4.15 -13.94
N PRO A 210 -14.64 3.89 -14.94
CA PRO A 210 -15.04 4.18 -16.30
C PRO A 210 -16.16 3.19 -16.63
N TYR A 211 -17.21 3.71 -17.27
CA TYR A 211 -18.52 3.11 -17.60
C TYR A 211 -19.62 3.34 -16.55
#